data_AF-A0A7W0R880-F1
#
_entry.id   AF-A0A7W0R880-F1
#
_cell.length_a   1.000
_cell.length_b   1.000
_cell.length_c   1.000
_cell.angle_alpha   90.00
_cell.angle_beta   90.00
_cell.angle_gamma   90.00
#
_symmetry.space_group_name_H-M   'P 1'
#
loop_
_entity.id
_entity.type
_entity.pdbx_description
1 polymer ?
#
loop_
_entity_poly.entity_id
_entity_poly.type
_entity_poly.pdbx_seq_one_letter_code
_entity_poly.pdbx_strand_id
1 'polypeptide(L)'
;MLGRRDQKVRVLQALERAIAQFRTRRELWPLRVPADPLPLDDIIQSTLAEDAARFDPRSLRSRSLLHFTWDDETTWELWLIALPNGLKVYCDSDPLESRILATGRRDSEIETDRLFLELLGESAGEHFGIGISGGAPQRVRSSIDDTGMLIDFFVDLFEVAGMEASVRDGTTRSDFREDVEHWLERARRPG
;
A
#
# COMPACT_ATOMS: atom_id res chain seq x y z
N MET A 1 22.15 20.74 -6.94
CA MET A 1 21.86 19.28 -7.08
C MET A 1 22.47 18.42 -5.96
N LEU A 2 23.63 18.75 -5.37
CA LEU A 2 24.25 17.98 -4.28
C LEU A 2 23.39 17.92 -2.99
N GLY A 3 22.77 19.03 -2.58
CA GLY A 3 21.94 19.08 -1.36
C GLY A 3 20.71 18.15 -1.37
N ARG A 4 20.05 17.95 -2.52
CA ARG A 4 18.86 17.08 -2.62
C ARG A 4 19.19 15.59 -2.51
N ARG A 5 20.37 15.18 -3.01
CA ARG A 5 20.87 13.80 -2.82
C ARG A 5 21.21 13.54 -1.36
N ASP A 6 21.85 14.50 -0.70
CA ASP A 6 22.17 14.41 0.72
C ASP A 6 20.91 14.33 1.61
N GLN A 7 19.89 15.17 1.34
CA GLN A 7 18.59 15.11 2.03
C GLN A 7 17.92 13.75 1.87
N LYS A 8 17.84 13.20 0.65
CA LYS A 8 17.26 11.88 0.41
C LYS A 8 17.99 10.78 1.20
N VAL A 9 19.32 10.80 1.21
CA VAL A 9 20.12 9.82 1.98
C VAL A 9 19.83 9.92 3.47
N ARG A 10 19.78 11.14 4.03
CA ARG A 10 19.47 11.36 5.44
C ARG A 10 18.08 10.84 5.82
N VAL A 11 17.07 11.07 4.98
CA VAL A 11 15.71 10.54 5.19
C VAL A 11 15.68 9.01 5.12
N LEU A 12 16.36 8.40 4.13
CA LEU A 12 16.46 6.93 4.05
C LEU A 12 17.15 6.32 5.28
N GLN A 13 18.20 6.95 5.81
CA GLN A 13 18.84 6.52 7.05
C GLN A 13 17.94 6.68 8.27
N ALA A 14 17.13 7.75 8.33
CA ALA A 14 16.14 7.93 9.38
C ALA A 14 15.04 6.86 9.31
N LEU A 15 14.57 6.52 8.11
CA LEU A 15 13.64 5.42 7.89
C LEU A 15 14.21 4.08 8.36
N GLU A 16 15.47 3.77 8.03
CA GLU A 16 16.15 2.55 8.51
C GLU A 16 16.16 2.46 10.05
N ARG A 17 16.38 3.58 10.74
CA ARG A 17 16.32 3.63 12.21
C ARG A 17 14.89 3.46 12.74
N ALA A 18 13.90 4.09 12.10
CA ALA A 18 12.51 3.99 12.51
C ALA A 18 11.99 2.54 12.39
N ILE A 19 12.25 1.87 11.27
CA ILE A 19 11.76 0.50 11.05
C ILE A 19 12.46 -0.57 11.90
N ALA A 20 13.62 -0.25 12.50
CA ALA A 20 14.28 -1.15 13.45
C ALA A 20 13.43 -1.41 14.71
N GLN A 21 12.47 -0.51 14.99
CA GLN A 21 11.52 -0.67 16.08
C GLN A 21 10.33 -1.58 15.72
N PHE A 22 10.13 -1.88 14.43
CA PHE A 22 9.01 -2.69 13.98
C PHE A 22 9.15 -4.12 14.53
N ARG A 23 8.01 -4.73 14.82
CA ARG A 23 7.95 -6.06 15.42
C ARG A 23 7.28 -7.02 14.47
N THR A 24 7.75 -8.26 14.51
CA THR A 24 7.07 -9.38 13.85
C THR A 24 5.95 -9.84 14.77
N ARG A 25 4.73 -9.93 14.22
CA ARG A 25 3.63 -10.69 14.82
C ARG A 25 3.55 -12.05 14.11
N ARG A 26 3.13 -13.11 14.81
CA ARG A 26 3.24 -14.48 14.29
C ARG A 26 2.48 -14.66 12.98
N GLU A 27 1.32 -14.03 12.90
CA GLU A 27 0.39 -13.99 11.78
C GLU A 27 0.89 -13.15 10.60
N LEU A 28 1.85 -12.25 10.82
CA LEU A 28 2.38 -11.35 9.78
C LEU A 28 3.79 -11.74 9.31
N TRP A 29 4.40 -12.78 9.87
CA TRP A 29 5.76 -13.17 9.52
C TRP A 29 5.88 -13.54 8.03
N PRO A 30 6.94 -13.11 7.31
CA PRO A 30 8.14 -12.40 7.77
C PRO A 30 8.05 -10.87 7.76
N LEU A 31 6.87 -10.28 7.53
CA LEU A 31 6.70 -8.83 7.63
C LEU A 31 6.89 -8.36 9.07
N ARG A 32 7.32 -7.12 9.20
CA ARG A 32 7.38 -6.40 10.46
C ARG A 32 6.50 -5.18 10.33
N VAL A 33 5.73 -4.89 11.37
CA VAL A 33 4.79 -3.76 11.41
C VAL A 33 5.07 -2.91 12.66
N PRO A 34 4.76 -1.61 12.63
CA PRO A 34 4.73 -0.80 13.83
C PRO A 34 3.51 -1.17 14.71
N ALA A 35 3.38 -0.52 15.86
CA ALA A 35 2.15 -0.61 16.66
C ALA A 35 0.98 0.06 15.92
N ASP A 36 1.23 1.28 15.44
CA ASP A 36 0.35 2.10 14.61
C ASP A 36 1.12 2.58 13.37
N PRO A 37 0.44 2.84 12.22
CA PRO A 37 1.08 3.41 11.04
C PRO A 37 1.91 4.65 11.38
N LEU A 38 3.14 4.71 10.89
CA LEU A 38 4.00 5.88 11.17
C LEU A 38 3.78 6.97 10.11
N PRO A 39 3.50 8.22 10.49
CA PRO A 39 3.43 9.32 9.53
C PRO A 39 4.80 9.54 8.88
N LEU A 40 4.86 9.42 7.55
CA LEU A 40 6.11 9.60 6.79
C LEU A 40 6.60 11.05 6.90
N ASP A 41 5.67 12.00 6.89
CA ASP A 41 5.98 13.42 6.96
C ASP A 41 6.61 13.81 8.30
N ASP A 42 6.25 13.15 9.40
CA ASP A 42 6.89 13.36 10.71
C ASP A 42 8.36 12.91 10.73
N ILE A 43 8.67 11.81 10.04
CA ILE A 43 10.06 11.34 9.87
C ILE A 43 10.84 12.33 9.01
N ILE A 44 10.26 12.84 7.93
CA ILE A 44 10.89 13.85 7.07
C ILE A 44 11.12 15.15 7.85
N GLN A 45 10.10 15.63 8.56
CA GLN A 45 10.12 16.86 9.34
C GLN A 45 11.17 16.80 10.45
N SER A 46 11.21 15.73 11.23
CA SER A 46 12.22 15.54 12.29
C SER A 46 13.65 15.39 11.73
N THR A 47 13.81 14.87 10.51
CA THR A 47 15.12 14.64 9.91
C THR A 47 15.69 15.89 9.22
N LEU A 48 14.84 16.68 8.57
CA LEU A 48 15.25 17.81 7.73
C LEU A 48 14.94 19.19 8.34
N ALA A 49 14.12 19.25 9.39
CA ALA A 49 13.69 20.49 10.03
C ALA A 49 13.12 21.50 9.00
N GLU A 50 13.68 22.70 8.90
CA GLU A 50 13.20 23.74 7.98
C GLU A 50 13.28 23.35 6.49
N ASP A 51 14.16 22.40 6.14
CA ASP A 51 14.29 21.92 4.76
C ASP A 51 13.18 20.95 4.34
N ALA A 52 12.39 20.42 5.29
CA ALA A 52 11.36 19.42 5.03
C ALA A 52 10.27 19.93 4.07
N ALA A 53 9.88 21.20 4.16
CA ALA A 53 8.85 21.80 3.31
C ALA A 53 9.22 21.80 1.81
N ARG A 54 10.49 21.60 1.46
CA ARG A 54 10.98 21.53 0.08
C ARG A 54 11.27 20.11 -0.38
N PHE A 55 11.13 19.13 0.52
CA PHE A 55 11.37 17.74 0.23
C PHE A 55 10.07 17.10 -0.26
N ASP A 56 10.11 16.47 -1.43
CA ASP A 56 8.99 15.72 -1.98
C ASP A 56 9.05 14.26 -1.49
N PRO A 57 8.12 13.80 -0.62
CA PRO A 57 8.12 12.43 -0.10
C PRO A 57 8.04 11.38 -1.22
N ARG A 58 7.33 11.67 -2.32
CA ARG A 58 7.20 10.74 -3.46
C ARG A 58 8.52 10.51 -4.17
N SER A 59 9.51 11.38 -3.99
CA SER A 59 10.86 11.14 -4.50
C SER A 59 11.59 9.96 -3.83
N LEU A 60 11.07 9.44 -2.70
CA LEU A 60 11.53 8.21 -2.05
C LEU A 60 10.99 6.95 -2.71
N ARG A 61 9.89 7.06 -3.46
CA ARG A 61 9.20 5.93 -4.08
C ARG A 61 10.11 5.18 -5.05
N SER A 62 10.19 3.87 -4.88
CA SER A 62 10.83 2.97 -5.84
C SER A 62 9.83 2.35 -6.82
N ARG A 63 8.62 2.03 -6.34
CA ARG A 63 7.55 1.41 -7.15
C ARG A 63 6.17 1.70 -6.53
N SER A 64 5.16 1.89 -7.37
CA SER A 64 3.73 1.89 -6.95
C SER A 64 3.17 0.47 -7.10
N LEU A 65 2.41 -0.03 -6.13
CA LEU A 65 1.79 -1.36 -6.16
C LEU A 65 0.33 -1.30 -6.59
N LEU A 66 -0.44 -0.42 -5.96
CA LEU A 66 -1.86 -0.21 -6.20
C LEU A 66 -2.16 1.28 -6.17
N HIS A 67 -3.04 1.73 -7.05
CA HIS A 67 -3.59 3.08 -7.05
C HIS A 67 -5.07 2.99 -7.38
N PHE A 68 -5.88 3.52 -6.46
CA PHE A 68 -7.34 3.51 -6.52
C PHE A 68 -7.84 4.93 -6.72
N THR A 69 -8.91 5.06 -7.50
CA THR A 69 -9.66 6.30 -7.66
C THR A 69 -11.14 5.99 -7.54
N TRP A 70 -11.84 6.77 -6.72
CA TRP A 70 -13.30 6.70 -6.54
C TRP A 70 -14.02 7.75 -7.40
N ASP A 71 -15.34 7.75 -7.37
CA ASP A 71 -16.20 8.63 -8.17
C ASP A 71 -16.11 10.10 -7.80
N ASP A 72 -15.79 10.39 -6.54
CA ASP A 72 -15.51 11.72 -6.01
C ASP A 72 -14.07 12.22 -6.28
N GLU A 73 -13.32 11.48 -7.11
CA GLU A 73 -11.89 11.71 -7.41
C GLU A 73 -10.96 11.54 -6.20
N THR A 74 -11.46 11.03 -5.06
CA THR A 74 -10.60 10.61 -3.96
C THR A 74 -9.66 9.52 -4.45
N THR A 75 -8.41 9.57 -4.00
CA THR A 75 -7.39 8.60 -4.39
C THR A 75 -6.73 7.98 -3.18
N TRP A 76 -6.35 6.72 -3.32
CA TRP A 76 -5.50 6.01 -2.37
C TRP A 76 -4.42 5.27 -3.14
N GLU A 77 -3.20 5.29 -2.63
CA GLU A 77 -2.08 4.65 -3.29
C GLU A 77 -1.26 3.83 -2.30
N LEU A 78 -0.98 2.58 -2.66
CA LEU A 78 0.00 1.71 -2.01
C LEU A 78 1.29 1.72 -2.83
N TRP A 79 2.41 2.00 -2.18
CA TRP A 79 3.71 2.11 -2.83
C TRP A 79 4.86 1.71 -1.92
N LEU A 80 6.05 1.58 -2.50
CA LEU A 80 7.23 1.05 -1.84
C LEU A 80 8.38 2.05 -1.82
N ILE A 81 9.15 2.02 -0.73
CA ILE A 81 10.50 2.58 -0.65
C ILE A 81 11.49 1.42 -0.55
N ALA A 82 12.46 1.34 -1.46
CA ALA A 82 13.57 0.42 -1.37
C ALA A 82 14.69 1.03 -0.51
N LEU A 83 15.07 0.36 0.57
CA LEU A 83 16.14 0.79 1.45
C LEU A 83 17.50 0.20 1.04
N PRO A 84 18.61 0.93 1.29
CA PRO A 84 19.97 0.44 1.03
C PRO A 84 20.31 -0.89 1.71
N ASN A 85 19.79 -1.12 2.92
CA ASN A 85 20.01 -2.36 3.68
C ASN A 85 19.28 -3.61 3.15
N GLY A 86 18.64 -3.53 1.98
CA GLY A 86 17.95 -4.66 1.35
C GLY A 86 16.51 -4.87 1.84
N LEU A 87 15.99 -3.97 2.67
CA LEU A 87 14.58 -3.94 3.04
C LEU A 87 13.76 -3.12 2.04
N LYS A 88 12.45 -3.41 2.02
CA LYS A 88 11.44 -2.53 1.45
C LYS A 88 10.49 -2.07 2.55
N VAL A 89 9.96 -0.87 2.38
CA VAL A 89 8.98 -0.25 3.26
C VAL A 89 7.70 -0.07 2.46
N TYR A 90 6.61 -0.59 2.99
CA TYR A 90 5.28 -0.43 2.42
C TYR A 90 4.67 0.85 2.99
N CYS A 91 4.26 1.73 2.09
CA CYS A 91 3.64 2.99 2.42
C CYS A 91 2.29 3.08 1.75
N ASP A 92 1.31 3.67 2.42
CA ASP A 92 0.13 4.19 1.74
C ASP A 92 0.10 5.70 1.75
N SER A 93 -0.71 6.26 0.86
CA SER A 93 -0.97 7.69 0.76
C SER A 93 -2.40 7.93 0.34
N ASP A 94 -3.02 8.94 0.94
CA ASP A 94 -4.25 9.58 0.47
C ASP A 94 -3.98 11.08 0.24
N PRO A 95 -4.98 11.94 -0.03
CA PRO A 95 -4.76 13.37 -0.21
C PRO A 95 -4.29 14.11 1.06
N LEU A 96 -4.46 13.52 2.24
CA LEU A 96 -4.20 14.15 3.54
C LEU A 96 -2.84 13.74 4.11
N GLU A 97 -2.45 12.47 3.97
CA GLU A 97 -1.25 11.96 4.60
C GLU A 97 -0.56 10.84 3.81
N SER A 98 0.67 10.53 4.22
CA SER A 98 1.41 9.34 3.81
C SER A 98 1.91 8.60 5.03
N ARG A 99 1.65 7.30 5.11
CA ARG A 99 1.98 6.49 6.28
C ARG A 99 2.84 5.30 5.90
N ILE A 100 3.65 4.85 6.85
CA ILE A 100 4.44 3.63 6.76
C ILE A 100 3.70 2.52 7.48
N LEU A 101 3.44 1.44 6.75
CA LEU A 101 2.59 0.33 7.18
C LEU A 101 3.39 -0.88 7.65
N ALA A 102 4.42 -1.24 6.89
CA ALA A 102 5.19 -2.45 7.14
C ALA A 102 6.57 -2.38 6.52
N THR A 103 7.43 -3.34 6.89
CA THR A 103 8.68 -3.63 6.19
C THR A 103 8.84 -5.12 5.95
N GLY A 104 9.42 -5.45 4.80
CA GLY A 104 9.79 -6.81 4.41
C GLY A 104 11.18 -6.84 3.78
N ARG A 105 11.79 -8.03 3.74
CA ARG A 105 13.05 -8.25 3.03
C ARG A 105 12.81 -8.35 1.52
N ARG A 106 13.69 -7.73 0.72
CA ARG A 106 13.66 -7.85 -0.75
C ARG A 106 14.17 -9.20 -1.25
N ASP A 107 15.07 -9.80 -0.50
CA ASP A 107 15.76 -11.07 -0.79
C ASP A 107 15.15 -12.26 -0.02
N SER A 108 13.91 -12.12 0.42
CA SER A 108 13.18 -13.17 1.10
C SER A 108 12.85 -14.31 0.13
N GLU A 109 12.99 -15.56 0.58
CA GLU A 109 12.49 -16.74 -0.15
C GLU A 109 10.97 -16.68 -0.33
N ILE A 110 10.28 -16.00 0.59
CA ILE A 110 8.85 -15.66 0.49
C ILE A 110 8.71 -14.36 -0.29
N GLU A 111 7.86 -14.36 -1.31
CA GLU A 111 7.49 -13.16 -2.07
C GLU A 111 6.69 -12.19 -1.19
N THR A 112 7.42 -11.30 -0.51
CA THR A 112 6.83 -10.42 0.50
C THR A 112 5.81 -9.42 -0.05
N ASP A 113 5.85 -9.09 -1.35
CA ASP A 113 4.81 -8.24 -1.97
C ASP A 113 3.48 -8.97 -2.03
N ARG A 114 3.52 -10.23 -2.48
CA ARG A 114 2.36 -11.10 -2.53
C ARG A 114 1.75 -11.30 -1.15
N LEU A 115 2.57 -11.72 -0.18
CA LEU A 115 2.12 -11.91 1.20
C LEU A 115 1.53 -10.63 1.80
N PHE A 116 2.15 -9.46 1.56
CA PHE A 116 1.63 -8.19 2.06
C PHE A 116 0.22 -7.93 1.52
N LEU A 117 -0.02 -8.19 0.24
CA LEU A 117 -1.30 -7.96 -0.40
C LEU A 117 -2.35 -8.97 0.03
N GLU A 118 -2.00 -10.26 0.15
CA GLU A 118 -2.88 -11.29 0.73
C GLU A 118 -3.36 -10.85 2.12
N LEU A 119 -2.43 -10.52 3.03
CA LEU A 119 -2.78 -10.04 4.37
C LEU A 119 -3.56 -8.72 4.37
N LEU A 120 -3.33 -7.85 3.38
CA LEU A 120 -4.06 -6.60 3.23
C LEU A 120 -5.52 -6.86 2.84
N GLY A 121 -5.76 -7.79 1.90
CA GLY A 121 -7.10 -8.20 1.49
C GLY A 121 -7.84 -8.91 2.61
N GLU A 122 -7.24 -9.95 3.20
CA GLU A 122 -7.83 -10.78 4.26
C GLU A 122 -8.22 -9.99 5.54
N SER A 123 -7.59 -8.84 5.78
CA SER A 123 -7.85 -8.00 6.95
C SER A 123 -8.51 -6.67 6.63
N ALA A 124 -8.81 -6.39 5.35
CA ALA A 124 -9.17 -5.05 4.88
C ALA A 124 -8.26 -3.92 5.42
N GLY A 125 -6.99 -4.23 5.68
CA GLY A 125 -5.98 -3.32 6.22
C GLY A 125 -5.78 -3.33 7.73
N GLU A 126 -6.64 -4.00 8.51
CA GLU A 126 -6.57 -3.95 9.99
C GLU A 126 -5.24 -4.44 10.53
N HIS A 127 -4.61 -5.44 9.88
CA HIS A 127 -3.29 -5.94 10.27
C HIS A 127 -2.19 -4.88 10.24
N PHE A 128 -2.37 -3.85 9.42
CA PHE A 128 -1.43 -2.75 9.23
C PHE A 128 -1.88 -1.46 9.91
N GLY A 129 -2.97 -1.49 10.68
CA GLY A 129 -3.51 -0.33 11.39
C GLY A 129 -4.20 0.69 10.48
N ILE A 130 -4.61 0.27 9.29
CA ILE A 130 -5.47 1.05 8.40
C ILE A 130 -6.82 0.32 8.24
N GLY A 131 -7.80 0.97 7.63
CA GLY A 131 -9.06 0.33 7.26
C GLY A 131 -9.49 0.81 5.90
N ILE A 132 -9.84 -0.14 5.03
CA ILE A 132 -10.45 0.15 3.73
C ILE A 132 -11.95 0.03 3.90
N SER A 133 -12.68 1.11 3.63
CA SER A 133 -14.13 1.19 3.76
C SER A 133 -14.73 2.01 2.62
N GLY A 134 -16.04 1.93 2.41
CA GLY A 134 -16.73 2.58 1.29
C GLY A 134 -17.16 1.59 0.22
N GLY A 135 -17.26 2.05 -1.03
CA GLY A 135 -17.53 1.19 -2.19
C GLY A 135 -16.26 0.78 -2.92
N ALA A 136 -16.37 -0.15 -3.86
CA ALA A 136 -15.30 -0.52 -4.76
C ALA A 136 -14.81 0.68 -5.60
N PRO A 137 -13.50 0.84 -5.82
CA PRO A 137 -12.98 1.95 -6.61
C PRO A 137 -13.45 1.88 -8.07
N GLN A 138 -13.60 3.05 -8.69
CA GLN A 138 -13.96 3.19 -10.11
C GLN A 138 -12.79 2.86 -11.02
N ARG A 139 -11.56 3.18 -10.59
CA ARG A 139 -10.34 2.93 -11.36
C ARG A 139 -9.28 2.27 -10.50
N VAL A 140 -8.62 1.29 -11.09
CA VAL A 140 -7.50 0.57 -10.49
C VAL A 140 -6.31 0.61 -11.43
N ARG A 141 -5.16 1.05 -10.92
CA ARG A 141 -3.85 0.83 -11.55
C ARG A 141 -3.01 -0.02 -10.63
N SER A 142 -2.30 -0.98 -11.20
CA SER A 142 -1.40 -1.85 -10.45
C SER A 142 -0.15 -2.17 -11.26
N SER A 143 0.97 -2.36 -10.58
CA SER A 143 2.19 -2.91 -11.17
C SER A 143 2.28 -4.44 -11.05
N ILE A 144 1.19 -5.10 -10.63
CA ILE A 144 1.12 -6.54 -10.46
C ILE A 144 0.61 -7.13 -11.76
N ASP A 145 1.43 -7.99 -12.37
CA ASP A 145 1.13 -8.60 -13.67
C ASP A 145 0.29 -9.88 -13.53
N ASP A 146 0.26 -10.49 -12.34
CA ASP A 146 -0.58 -11.64 -12.03
C ASP A 146 -2.03 -11.19 -11.78
N THR A 147 -2.85 -11.27 -12.83
CA THR A 147 -4.27 -10.94 -12.77
C THR A 147 -5.04 -11.85 -11.80
N GLY A 148 -4.67 -13.13 -11.70
CA GLY A 148 -5.34 -14.07 -10.79
C GLY A 148 -5.17 -13.67 -9.34
N MET A 149 -3.93 -13.33 -8.97
CA MET A 149 -3.62 -12.78 -7.64
C MET A 149 -4.35 -11.46 -7.36
N LEU A 150 -4.46 -10.56 -8.35
CA LEU A 150 -5.23 -9.32 -8.17
C LEU A 150 -6.72 -9.60 -7.93
N ILE A 151 -7.31 -10.55 -8.65
CA ILE A 151 -8.70 -10.96 -8.44
C ILE A 151 -8.87 -11.52 -7.03
N ASP A 152 -8.00 -12.44 -6.61
CA ASP A 152 -8.01 -13.02 -5.24
C ASP A 152 -7.98 -11.91 -4.20
N PHE A 153 -7.02 -10.98 -4.32
CA PHE A 153 -6.89 -9.83 -3.44
C PHE A 153 -8.18 -9.00 -3.31
N PHE A 154 -8.85 -8.71 -4.44
CA PHE A 154 -10.07 -7.91 -4.42
C PHE A 154 -11.29 -8.70 -3.92
N VAL A 155 -11.36 -10.01 -4.17
CA VAL A 155 -12.39 -10.87 -3.57
C VAL A 155 -12.28 -10.79 -2.05
N ASP A 156 -11.10 -11.09 -1.50
CA ASP A 156 -10.88 -11.07 -0.05
C ASP A 156 -11.16 -9.68 0.53
N LEU A 157 -10.62 -8.63 -0.10
CA LEU A 157 -10.82 -7.26 0.35
C LEU A 157 -12.30 -6.87 0.39
N PHE A 158 -13.07 -7.19 -0.66
CA PHE A 158 -14.46 -6.77 -0.74
C PHE A 158 -15.38 -7.58 0.16
N GLU A 159 -15.12 -8.87 0.36
CA GLU A 159 -15.87 -9.67 1.33
C GLU A 159 -15.61 -9.18 2.77
N VAL A 160 -14.35 -8.94 3.12
CA VAL A 160 -13.98 -8.50 4.49
C VAL A 160 -14.45 -7.07 4.75
N ALA A 161 -14.35 -6.18 3.77
CA ALA A 161 -14.79 -4.78 3.91
C ALA A 161 -16.31 -4.58 3.71
N GLY A 162 -17.07 -5.62 3.36
CA GLY A 162 -18.51 -5.54 3.12
C GLY A 162 -18.90 -4.74 1.87
N MET A 163 -18.06 -4.78 0.83
CA MET A 163 -18.20 -4.01 -0.41
C MET A 163 -18.92 -4.76 -1.53
N GLU A 164 -19.40 -5.98 -1.31
CA GLU A 164 -19.89 -6.85 -2.40
C GLU A 164 -21.04 -6.21 -3.18
N ALA A 165 -21.93 -5.48 -2.48
CA ALA A 165 -23.04 -4.77 -3.10
C ALA A 165 -22.60 -3.69 -4.12
N SER A 166 -21.39 -3.13 -3.97
CA SER A 166 -20.84 -2.13 -4.89
C SER A 166 -20.21 -2.72 -6.16
N VAL A 167 -19.91 -4.02 -6.13
CA VAL A 167 -19.32 -4.77 -7.24
C VAL A 167 -20.40 -5.49 -8.05
N ARG A 168 -21.40 -6.03 -7.36
CA ARG A 168 -22.49 -6.82 -7.96
C ARG A 168 -23.37 -5.97 -8.87
N ASP A 169 -23.48 -6.36 -10.13
CA ASP A 169 -24.31 -5.66 -11.15
C ASP A 169 -25.80 -6.09 -11.10
N GLY A 170 -26.31 -6.48 -9.93
CA GLY A 170 -27.71 -6.89 -9.75
C GLY A 170 -28.09 -8.29 -10.27
N THR A 171 -27.17 -9.04 -10.89
CA THR A 171 -27.36 -10.44 -11.26
C THR A 171 -27.19 -11.36 -10.04
N THR A 172 -28.28 -11.98 -9.58
CA THR A 172 -28.36 -12.74 -8.31
C THR A 172 -27.77 -14.16 -8.36
N ARG A 173 -26.95 -14.51 -9.38
CA ARG A 173 -26.57 -15.91 -9.64
C ARG A 173 -25.11 -16.18 -10.06
N SER A 174 -24.24 -15.19 -10.16
CA SER A 174 -22.81 -15.38 -10.45
C SER A 174 -21.98 -15.65 -9.19
N ASP A 175 -20.88 -16.38 -9.36
CA ASP A 175 -19.81 -16.48 -8.35
C ASP A 175 -19.27 -15.07 -8.07
N PHE A 176 -19.04 -14.71 -6.81
CA PHE A 176 -18.54 -13.38 -6.47
C PHE A 176 -17.17 -13.10 -7.11
N ARG A 177 -16.37 -14.15 -7.29
CA ARG A 177 -15.12 -14.06 -8.05
C ARG A 177 -15.32 -13.56 -9.47
N GLU A 178 -16.33 -14.07 -10.18
CA GLU A 178 -16.66 -13.64 -11.54
C GLU A 178 -17.12 -12.17 -11.55
N ASP A 179 -17.88 -11.75 -10.55
CA ASP A 179 -18.30 -10.35 -10.38
C ASP A 179 -17.07 -9.43 -10.22
N VAL A 180 -16.08 -9.84 -9.41
CA VAL A 180 -14.81 -9.11 -9.21
C VAL A 180 -13.97 -9.09 -10.49
N GLU A 181 -13.88 -10.20 -11.22
CA GLU A 181 -13.15 -10.25 -12.49
C GLU A 181 -13.72 -9.25 -13.49
N HIS A 182 -15.04 -9.24 -13.71
CA HIS A 182 -15.70 -8.29 -14.59
C HIS A 182 -15.59 -6.84 -14.10
N TRP A 183 -15.64 -6.61 -12.79
CA TRP A 183 -15.40 -5.28 -12.23
C TRP A 183 -13.96 -4.83 -12.50
N LEU A 184 -12.95 -5.67 -12.25
CA LEU A 184 -11.54 -5.32 -12.40
C LEU A 184 -11.19 -5.03 -13.86
N GLU A 185 -11.75 -5.80 -14.80
CA GLU A 185 -11.62 -5.54 -16.23
C GLU A 185 -12.12 -4.15 -16.61
N ARG A 186 -13.24 -3.69 -16.04
CA ARG A 186 -13.77 -2.33 -16.27
C ARG A 186 -12.90 -1.29 -15.59
N ALA A 187 -12.54 -1.51 -14.32
CA ALA A 187 -11.77 -0.56 -13.51
C ALA A 187 -10.34 -0.32 -14.02
N ARG A 188 -9.75 -1.27 -14.76
CA ARG A 188 -8.43 -1.13 -15.38
C ARG A 188 -8.43 -0.49 -16.76
N ARG A 189 -9.60 -0.26 -17.38
CA ARG A 189 -9.65 0.35 -18.72
C ARG A 189 -9.09 1.78 -18.68
N PRO A 190 -8.26 2.17 -19.67
CA PRO A 190 -7.91 3.57 -19.85
C PRO A 190 -9.19 4.33 -20.26
N GLY A 191 -9.69 5.17 -19.35
CA GLY A 191 -10.63 6.25 -19.69
C GLY A 191 -9.94 7.39 -20.41
#